data_AF-A0A533Z7N6-F1
#
_entry.id   AF-A0A533Z7N6-F1
#
_cell.length_a   1.000
_cell.length_b   1.000
_cell.length_c   1.000
_cell.angle_alpha   90.00
_cell.angle_beta   90.00
_cell.angle_gamma   90.00
#
_symmetry.space_group_name_H-M   'P 1'
#
loop_
_entity.id
_entity.type
_entity.pdbx_description
1 polymer ?
#
loop_
_entity_poly.entity_id
_entity_poly.type
_entity_poly.pdbx_seq_one_letter_code
_entity_poly.pdbx_strand_id
1 'polypeptide(L)' 'MAKETINGVAARTCIPRYRVCLVPESRHAGTLVTIRDSATAAHALRPFFAGLDREQFLVCCLDAKHDIIGVNVVSIG' A
#
# COMPACT_ATOMS: atom_id res chain seq x y z
N MET A 1 -30.56 27.71 40.06
CA MET A 1 -29.09 27.56 39.92
C MET A 1 -28.79 26.09 40.14
N ALA A 2 -28.11 25.32 39.30
CA ALA A 2 -27.44 25.57 38.04
C ALA A 2 -27.75 24.40 37.08
N LYS A 3 -27.87 24.72 35.79
CA LYS A 3 -28.20 23.80 34.71
C LYS A 3 -26.88 23.38 34.05
N GLU A 4 -26.31 22.26 34.46
CA GLU A 4 -25.16 21.68 33.76
C GLU A 4 -25.66 21.03 32.46
N THR A 5 -25.60 21.83 31.40
CA THR A 5 -25.85 21.37 30.04
C THR A 5 -24.54 20.77 29.54
N ILE A 6 -24.36 19.47 29.75
CA ILE A 6 -23.32 18.72 29.06
C ILE A 6 -23.58 18.81 27.56
N ASN A 7 -22.67 19.47 26.85
CA ASN A 7 -22.72 19.62 25.39
C ASN A 7 -22.83 18.24 24.75
N GLY A 8 -24.04 17.91 24.29
CA GLY A 8 -24.37 16.69 23.59
C GLY A 8 -23.70 16.65 22.23
N VAL A 9 -22.41 16.32 22.19
CA VAL A 9 -21.82 15.70 21.01
C VAL A 9 -22.23 14.24 21.08
N ALA A 10 -23.36 13.91 20.45
CA ALA A 10 -23.79 12.52 20.27
C ALA A 10 -22.59 11.71 19.75
N ALA A 11 -22.13 10.75 20.55
CA ALA A 11 -21.06 9.84 20.16
C ALA A 11 -21.48 9.21 18.84
N ARG A 12 -20.77 9.55 17.76
CA ARG A 12 -21.05 9.01 16.43
C ARG A 12 -20.77 7.51 16.49
N THR A 13 -21.82 6.70 16.66
CA THR A 13 -21.84 5.23 16.56
C THR A 13 -21.72 4.78 15.11
N CYS A 14 -20.83 5.41 14.35
CA CYS A 14 -20.58 5.11 12.95
C CYS A 14 -19.10 4.74 12.81
N ILE A 15 -18.85 3.50 12.42
CA ILE A 15 -17.52 3.08 11.99
C ILE A 15 -17.31 3.64 10.58
N PRO A 16 -16.32 4.51 10.36
CA PRO A 16 -16.10 5.09 9.04
C PRO A 16 -15.70 3.99 8.05
N ARG A 17 -16.36 3.99 6.89
CA ARG A 17 -16.10 3.04 5.80
C ARG A 17 -15.33 3.78 4.71
N TYR A 18 -14.05 3.44 4.56
CA TYR A 18 -13.20 4.05 3.55
C TYR A 18 -13.12 3.17 2.31
N ARG A 19 -13.24 3.79 1.13
CA ARG A 19 -12.93 3.15 -0.16
C ARG A 19 -11.60 3.71 -0.65
N VAL A 20 -10.58 2.85 -0.69
CA VAL A 20 -9.27 3.18 -1.25
C VAL A 20 -9.24 2.66 -2.68
N CYS A 21 -9.04 3.54 -3.65
CA CYS A 21 -8.83 3.20 -5.04
C CYS A 21 -7.38 3.53 -5.38
N LEU A 22 -6.56 2.51 -5.61
CA LEU A 22 -5.20 2.69 -6.13
C LEU A 22 -5.31 2.98 -7.62
N VAL A 23 -4.81 4.15 -8.04
CA VAL A 23 -4.63 4.49 -9.44
C VAL A 23 -3.16 4.28 -9.81
N PRO A 24 -2.86 3.67 -10.98
CA PRO A 24 -1.48 3.55 -11.42
C PRO A 24 -0.91 4.96 -11.64
N GLU A 25 0.05 5.38 -10.81
CA GLU A 25 0.70 6.69 -10.93
C GLU A 25 1.73 6.67 -12.07
N SER A 26 2.48 5.58 -12.18
CA SER A 26 3.52 5.38 -13.18
C SER A 26 3.60 3.92 -13.60
N ARG A 27 4.08 3.67 -14.82
CA ARG A 27 4.30 2.31 -15.35
C ARG A 27 5.80 2.06 -15.36
N HIS A 28 6.27 1.19 -14.47
CA HIS A 28 7.65 0.73 -14.54
C HIS A 28 7.76 -0.27 -15.70
N ALA A 29 8.63 0.03 -16.67
CA ALA A 29 8.98 -0.90 -17.74
C ALA A 29 9.92 -1.98 -17.18
N GLY A 30 9.38 -2.85 -16.33
CA GLY A 30 10.06 -4.04 -15.85
C GLY A 30 9.76 -5.23 -16.75
N THR A 31 10.74 -6.11 -16.94
CA THR A 31 10.50 -7.42 -17.54
C THR A 31 9.43 -8.15 -16.70
N LEU A 32 8.47 -8.79 -17.36
CA LEU A 32 7.56 -9.74 -16.71
C LEU A 32 8.41 -10.88 -16.14
N VAL A 33 8.62 -10.85 -14.83
CA VAL A 33 9.37 -11.89 -14.10
C VAL A 33 8.38 -12.69 -13.27
N THR A 34 8.38 -14.00 -13.49
CA THR A 34 7.64 -14.95 -12.65
C THR A 34 8.40 -15.15 -11.33
N ILE A 35 7.76 -14.84 -10.21
CA ILE A 35 8.38 -14.99 -8.89
C ILE A 35 8.27 -16.44 -8.44
N ARG A 36 9.41 -17.13 -8.34
CA ARG A 36 9.46 -18.53 -7.85
C ARG A 36 10.08 -18.69 -6.48
N ASP A 37 10.87 -17.70 -6.05
CA ASP A 37 11.63 -17.73 -4.81
C ASP A 37 11.96 -16.30 -4.35
N SER A 38 12.48 -16.20 -3.13
CA SER A 38 12.85 -14.93 -2.49
C SER A 38 13.99 -14.20 -3.21
N ALA A 39 14.92 -14.93 -3.84
CA ALA A 39 16.03 -14.33 -4.57
C ALA A 39 15.53 -13.63 -5.84
N THR A 40 14.65 -14.30 -6.59
CA THR A 40 13.98 -13.77 -7.78
C THR A 40 13.13 -12.56 -7.41
N ALA A 41 12.38 -12.61 -6.29
CA ALA A 41 11.65 -11.46 -5.77
C ALA A 41 12.57 -10.29 -5.44
N ALA A 42 13.68 -10.52 -4.73
CA ALA A 42 14.63 -9.48 -4.37
C ALA A 42 15.26 -8.82 -5.61
N HIS A 43 15.59 -9.61 -6.63
CA HIS A 43 16.10 -9.09 -7.91
C HIS A 43 15.05 -8.28 -8.68
N ALA A 44 13.83 -8.79 -8.81
CA ALA A 44 12.75 -8.12 -9.53
C ALA A 44 12.32 -6.81 -8.86
N LEU A 45 12.34 -6.76 -7.53
CA LEU A 45 11.89 -5.60 -6.76
C LEU A 45 13.00 -4.58 -6.48
N ARG A 46 14.29 -4.95 -6.63
CA ARG A 46 15.46 -4.07 -6.42
C ARG A 46 15.32 -2.69 -7.06
N PRO A 47 14.84 -2.54 -8.32
CA PRO A 47 14.74 -1.23 -8.97
C PRO A 47 13.81 -0.26 -8.26
N PHE A 48 12.78 -0.75 -7.55
CA PHE A 48 11.86 0.10 -6.78
C PHE A 48 12.53 0.73 -5.56
N PHE A 49 13.62 0.13 -5.07
CA PHE A 49 14.39 0.65 -3.95
C PHE A 49 15.63 1.45 -4.38
N ALA A 50 15.93 1.50 -5.68
CA ALA A 50 17.16 2.10 -6.17
C ALA A 50 17.16 3.62 -6.02
N GLY A 51 18.24 4.17 -5.45
CA GLY A 51 18.41 5.61 -5.28
C GLY A 51 17.56 6.24 -4.17
N LEU A 52 16.93 5.42 -3.34
CA LEU A 52 16.21 5.90 -2.17
C LEU A 52 17.13 5.97 -0.96
N ASP A 53 17.09 7.10 -0.28
CA ASP A 53 17.74 7.32 1.02
C ASP A 53 16.87 6.82 2.20
N ARG A 54 15.68 6.29 1.88
CA ARG A 54 14.59 6.00 2.79
C ARG A 54 14.21 4.52 2.72
N GLU A 55 13.80 3.96 3.85
CA GLU A 55 13.26 2.61 3.88
C GLU A 55 11.89 2.61 3.20
N GLN A 56 11.60 1.60 2.39
CA GLN A 56 10.29 1.44 1.78
C GLN A 56 9.68 0.09 2.14
N PHE A 57 8.36 0.10 2.27
CA PHE A 57 7.56 -1.11 2.36
C PHE A 57 6.62 -1.14 1.16
N LEU A 58 6.70 -2.22 0.38
CA LEU A 58 5.86 -2.42 -0.80
C LEU A 58 5.17 -3.77 -0.76
N VAL A 59 4.05 -3.85 -1.47
CA VAL A 59 3.29 -5.07 -1.73
C VAL A 59 3.31 -5.33 -3.23
N CYS A 60 3.80 -6.51 -3.62
CA CYS A 60 3.78 -6.97 -5.00
C CYS A 60 2.53 -7.82 -5.24
N CYS A 61 1.72 -7.43 -6.22
CA CYS A 61 0.53 -8.17 -6.64
C CYS A 61 0.95 -9.17 -7.72
N LEU A 62 0.62 -10.45 -7.48
CA LEU A 62 0.91 -11.55 -8.40
C LEU A 62 -0.39 -12.14 -8.96
N ASP A 63 -0.33 -12.70 -10.15
CA ASP A 63 -1.38 -13.57 -10.67
C ASP A 63 -1.25 -15.02 -10.15
N ALA A 64 -2.14 -15.90 -10.60
CA ALA A 64 -2.14 -17.31 -10.21
C ALA A 64 -0.91 -18.11 -10.69
N LYS A 65 -0.13 -17.57 -11.64
CA LYS A 65 1.12 -18.15 -12.13
C LYS A 65 2.36 -17.55 -11.47
N HIS A 66 2.17 -16.63 -10.52
CA HIS A 66 3.19 -15.84 -9.85
C HIS A 66 3.85 -14.77 -10.73
N ASP A 67 3.17 -14.33 -11.80
CA ASP A 67 3.61 -13.20 -12.61
C ASP A 67 3.19 -11.88 -11.94
N ILE A 68 4.07 -10.87 -11.97
CA ILE A 68 3.79 -9.56 -11.39
C ILE A 68 2.73 -8.84 -12.25
N ILE A 69 1.60 -8.50 -11.63
CA ILE A 69 0.52 -7.71 -12.24
C ILE A 69 0.46 -6.26 -11.72
N GLY A 70 1.20 -5.96 -10.66
CA GLY A 70 1.32 -4.61 -10.12
C GLY A 70 2.17 -4.56 -8.84
N VAL A 71 2.56 -3.36 -8.45
CA VAL A 71 3.30 -3.09 -7.20
C VAL A 71 2.66 -1.89 -6.52
N ASN A 72 2.51 -1.94 -5.20
CA ASN A 72 2.02 -0.85 -4.38
C ASN A 72 3.06 -0.50 -3.31
N VAL A 73 3.58 0.73 -3.33
CA VAL A 73 4.41 1.25 -2.23
C VAL A 73 3.48 1.72 -1.12
N VAL A 74 3.51 1.03 0.01
CA VAL A 74 2.57 1.22 1.12
C VAL A 74 3.09 2.20 2.16
N SER A 75 4.41 2.23 2.38
CA SER A 75 5.04 3.14 3.35
C SER A 75 6.45 3.52 2.91
N ILE A 76 6.87 4.71 3.32
CA ILE A 76 8.23 5.23 3.17
C ILE A 76 8.63 5.81 4.53
N GLY A 77 9.75 5.36 5.10
CA GLY A 77 10.32 5.78 6.39
C GLY A 77 11.61 6.56 6.21
#